data_AF-A0A929I2L3-F1
#
_entry.id   AF-A0A929I2L3-F1
#
_cell.length_a   1.000
_cell.length_b   1.000
_cell.length_c   1.000
_cell.angle_alpha   90.00
_cell.angle_beta   90.00
_cell.angle_gamma   90.00
#
_symmetry.space_group_name_H-M   'P 1'
#
loop_
_entity.id
_entity.type
_entity.pdbx_description
1 polymer ?
#
loop_
_entity_poly.entity_id
_entity_poly.type
_entity_poly.pdbx_seq_one_letter_code
_entity_poly.pdbx_strand_id
1 'polypeptide(L)'
;MALYLVQHGQSLPKDVDPDQGLSEKGVTETGLIAEVAKNYQIKVGQIMHSVKTRARKTADIFASALNPTGGVKEVEGLKPMDDVATFAAVINPDTHT
;
A
#
# COMPACT_ATOMS: atom_id res chain seq x y z
N MET A 1 5.09 3.54 17.60
CA MET A 1 4.94 2.99 16.23
C MET A 1 5.14 4.06 15.16
N ALA A 2 5.77 3.70 14.03
CA ALA A 2 5.78 4.53 12.82
C ALA A 2 4.65 4.07 11.88
N LEU A 3 3.88 5.02 11.34
CA LEU A 3 2.85 4.77 10.35
C LEU A 3 3.25 5.44 9.03
N TYR A 4 3.30 4.67 7.96
CA TYR A 4 3.61 5.17 6.63
C TYR A 4 2.34 5.15 5.78
N LEU A 5 1.92 6.33 5.30
CA LEU A 5 0.77 6.47 4.43
C LEU A 5 1.26 6.55 2.98
N VAL A 6 0.82 5.61 2.14
CA VAL A 6 1.23 5.52 0.75
C VAL A 6 0.01 5.65 -0.15
N GLN A 7 0.06 6.60 -1.07
CA GLN A 7 -0.92 6.67 -2.16
C GLN A 7 -0.58 5.61 -3.21
N HIS A 8 -1.59 4.93 -3.75
CA HIS A 8 -1.38 3.95 -4.81
C HIS A 8 -0.65 4.58 -6.01
N GLY A 9 0.16 3.80 -6.72
CA GLY A 9 0.80 4.23 -7.95
C GLY A 9 -0.19 4.63 -9.04
N GLN A 10 0.32 5.25 -10.11
CA GLN A 10 -0.52 5.66 -11.24
C GLN A 10 -1.27 4.46 -11.83
N SER A 11 -2.60 4.59 -11.96
CA SER A 11 -3.46 3.53 -12.49
C SER A 11 -3.92 3.81 -13.92
N LEU A 12 -4.25 2.74 -14.63
CA LEU A 12 -4.95 2.84 -15.91
C LEU A 12 -6.40 3.32 -15.71
N PRO A 13 -6.96 4.03 -16.70
CA PRO A 13 -8.36 4.41 -16.70
C PRO A 13 -9.25 3.18 -16.99
N LYS A 14 -10.53 3.24 -16.58
CA LYS A 14 -11.46 2.09 -16.59
C LYS A 14 -11.75 1.53 -17.99
N ASP A 15 -11.67 2.39 -19.00
CA ASP A 15 -11.87 2.06 -20.41
C ASP A 15 -10.71 1.23 -20.98
N VAL A 16 -9.51 1.34 -20.40
CA VAL A 16 -8.33 0.54 -20.77
C VAL A 16 -8.23 -0.72 -19.91
N ASP A 17 -8.44 -0.61 -18.61
CA ASP A 17 -8.43 -1.72 -17.66
C ASP A 17 -9.63 -1.58 -16.69
N PRO A 18 -10.66 -2.45 -16.81
CA PRO A 18 -11.83 -2.42 -15.92
C PRO A 18 -11.46 -2.55 -14.44
N ASP A 19 -10.39 -3.28 -14.13
CA ASP A 19 -9.91 -3.47 -12.75
C ASP A 19 -9.10 -2.27 -12.25
N GLN A 20 -8.75 -1.34 -13.14
CA GLN A 20 -7.93 -0.16 -12.87
C GLN A 20 -6.63 -0.51 -12.13
N GLY A 21 -5.87 -1.45 -12.67
CA GLY A 21 -4.52 -1.77 -12.22
C GLY A 21 -3.54 -0.62 -12.45
N LEU A 22 -2.28 -0.82 -12.02
CA LEU A 22 -1.21 0.13 -12.27
C LEU A 22 -0.87 0.20 -13.77
N SER A 23 -0.55 1.40 -14.26
CA SER A 23 0.09 1.57 -15.57
C SER A 23 1.55 1.10 -15.52
N GLU A 24 2.20 0.88 -16.66
CA GLU A 24 3.64 0.57 -16.71
C GLU A 24 4.49 1.64 -16.01
N LYS A 25 4.13 2.91 -16.22
CA LYS A 25 4.73 4.04 -15.51
C LYS A 25 4.49 3.95 -14.01
N GLY A 26 3.25 3.65 -13.59
CA GLY A 26 2.90 3.47 -12.17
C GLY A 26 3.66 2.34 -11.49
N VAL A 27 3.87 1.21 -12.17
CA VAL A 27 4.70 0.10 -11.68
C VAL A 27 6.15 0.57 -11.49
N THR A 28 6.70 1.24 -12.50
CA THR A 28 8.10 1.72 -12.47
C THR A 28 8.32 2.73 -11.34
N GLU A 29 7.47 3.75 -11.24
CA GLU A 29 7.57 4.78 -10.19
C GLU A 29 7.37 4.19 -8.80
N THR A 30 6.41 3.27 -8.63
CA THR A 30 6.19 2.58 -7.35
C THR A 30 7.41 1.76 -6.95
N GLY A 31 8.02 1.04 -7.89
CA GLY A 31 9.24 0.26 -7.66
C GLY A 31 10.40 1.13 -7.21
N LEU A 32 10.59 2.31 -7.81
CA LEU A 32 11.62 3.26 -7.40
C LEU A 32 11.44 3.71 -5.95
N ILE A 33 10.21 4.06 -5.54
CA ILE A 33 9.94 4.48 -4.16
C ILE A 33 10.10 3.30 -3.18
N ALA A 34 9.72 2.09 -3.56
CA ALA A 34 9.91 0.89 -2.74
C ALA A 34 11.42 0.62 -2.49
N GLU A 35 12.26 0.75 -3.52
CA GLU A 35 13.71 0.63 -3.38
C GLU A 35 14.31 1.76 -2.53
N VAL A 36 13.81 2.99 -2.68
CA VAL A 36 14.23 4.10 -1.80
C VAL A 36 13.91 3.78 -0.33
N ALA A 37 12.70 3.30 -0.02
CA ALA A 37 12.31 2.93 1.33
C ALA A 37 13.19 1.82 1.92
N LYS A 38 13.52 0.81 1.10
CA LYS A 38 14.45 -0.27 1.44
C LYS A 38 15.86 0.26 1.73
N ASN A 39 16.36 1.17 0.91
CA ASN A 39 17.69 1.77 1.08
C ASN A 39 17.78 2.66 2.34
N TYR A 40 16.68 3.29 2.74
CA TYR A 40 16.56 3.96 4.04
C TYR A 40 16.36 3.00 5.22
N GLN A 41 16.41 1.69 4.97
CA GLN A 41 16.22 0.63 5.98
C GLN A 41 14.89 0.76 6.74
N ILE A 42 13.84 1.23 6.06
CA ILE A 42 12.49 1.26 6.64
C ILE A 42 12.05 -0.17 6.93
N LYS A 43 11.78 -0.46 8.20
CA LYS A 43 11.22 -1.74 8.65
C LYS A 43 9.73 -1.60 8.82
N VAL A 44 8.98 -2.48 8.16
CA VAL A 44 7.51 -2.56 8.25
C VAL A 44 7.10 -3.95 8.68
N GLY A 45 6.26 -4.05 9.71
CA GLY A 45 5.72 -5.33 10.17
C GLY A 45 4.60 -5.86 9.28
N GLN A 46 3.80 -4.96 8.70
CA GLN A 46 2.67 -5.31 7.84
C GLN A 46 2.39 -4.17 6.85
N ILE A 47 1.88 -4.53 5.67
CA ILE A 47 1.35 -3.57 4.70
C ILE A 47 -0.15 -3.80 4.58
N MET A 48 -0.94 -2.75 4.78
CA MET A 48 -2.40 -2.78 4.67
C MET A 48 -2.83 -2.01 3.41
N HIS A 49 -3.77 -2.55 2.64
CA HIS A 49 -4.28 -1.88 1.44
C HIS A 49 -5.80 -1.97 1.32
N SER A 50 -6.38 -1.00 0.60
CA SER A 50 -7.81 -1.05 0.22
C SER A 50 -8.08 -2.15 -0.80
N VAL A 51 -9.34 -2.53 -0.95
CA VAL A 51 -9.86 -3.52 -1.93
C VAL A 51 -9.59 -3.20 -3.42
N LYS A 52 -9.05 -2.02 -3.74
CA LYS A 52 -8.81 -1.58 -5.13
C LYS A 52 -7.57 -2.26 -5.72
N THR A 53 -7.66 -2.77 -6.94
CA THR A 53 -6.55 -3.45 -7.64
C THR A 53 -5.25 -2.65 -7.68
N ARG A 54 -5.31 -1.34 -7.98
CA ARG A 54 -4.14 -0.45 -7.91
C ARG A 54 -3.49 -0.36 -6.52
N ALA A 55 -4.29 -0.42 -5.45
CA ALA A 55 -3.76 -0.39 -4.09
C ALA A 55 -3.08 -1.72 -3.75
N ARG A 56 -3.70 -2.85 -4.10
CA ARG A 56 -3.09 -4.20 -3.96
C ARG A 56 -1.77 -4.30 -4.71
N LYS A 57 -1.75 -3.97 -6.02
CA LYS A 57 -0.53 -4.00 -6.83
C LYS A 57 0.58 -3.08 -6.29
N THR A 58 0.21 -1.92 -5.72
CA THR A 58 1.17 -1.04 -5.04
C THR A 58 1.76 -1.75 -3.81
N ALA A 59 0.91 -2.33 -2.96
CA ALA A 59 1.33 -3.05 -1.77
C ALA A 59 2.24 -4.24 -2.09
N ASP A 60 1.95 -5.00 -3.15
CA ASP A 60 2.76 -6.14 -3.60
C ASP A 60 4.18 -5.72 -4.01
N ILE A 61 4.31 -4.57 -4.69
CA ILE A 61 5.61 -4.00 -5.07
C ILE A 61 6.42 -3.63 -3.81
N PHE A 62 5.80 -2.94 -2.85
CA PHE A 62 6.45 -2.60 -1.58
C PHE A 62 6.82 -3.85 -0.78
N ALA A 63 5.93 -4.86 -0.74
CA ALA A 63 6.18 -6.10 -0.02
C ALA A 63 7.38 -6.86 -0.60
N SER A 64 7.53 -6.87 -1.92
CA SER A 64 8.67 -7.50 -2.60
C SER A 64 10.00 -6.85 -2.24
N ALA A 65 10.01 -5.54 -1.97
CA ALA A 65 11.21 -4.80 -1.57
C ALA A 65 11.49 -4.86 -0.06
N LEU A 66 10.44 -4.77 0.76
CA LEU A 66 10.55 -4.57 2.22
C LEU A 66 10.37 -5.86 3.04
N ASN A 67 9.81 -6.92 2.47
CA ASN A 67 9.58 -8.22 3.10
C ASN A 67 8.95 -8.15 4.50
N PRO A 68 7.74 -7.57 4.65
CA PRO A 68 7.06 -7.49 5.94
C PRO A 68 6.74 -8.88 6.51
N THR A 69 7.05 -9.10 7.78
CA THR A 69 6.83 -10.39 8.48
C THR A 69 5.35 -10.77 8.57
N GLY A 70 4.48 -9.78 8.78
CA GLY A 70 3.02 -9.90 8.77
C GLY A 70 2.39 -9.79 7.39
N GLY A 71 3.21 -9.76 6.33
CA GLY A 71 2.77 -9.80 4.93
C GLY A 71 1.94 -8.59 4.48
N VAL A 72 1.13 -8.84 3.46
CA VAL A 72 0.19 -7.88 2.86
C VAL A 72 -1.22 -8.26 3.26
N LYS A 73 -2.01 -7.29 3.72
CA LYS A 73 -3.39 -7.51 4.18
C LYS A 73 -4.36 -6.53 3.53
N GLU A 74 -5.40 -7.07 2.91
CA GLU A 74 -6.54 -6.28 2.47
C GLU A 74 -7.39 -5.88 3.68
N VAL A 75 -7.82 -4.63 3.73
CA VAL A 75 -8.68 -4.09 4.78
C VAL A 75 -9.77 -3.17 4.23
N GLU A 76 -10.89 -3.14 4.95
CA GLU A 76 -11.97 -2.17 4.75
C GLU A 76 -11.63 -0.83 5.44
N GLY A 77 -12.39 0.22 5.13
CA GLY A 77 -12.18 1.55 5.73
C GLY A 77 -11.08 2.39 5.08
N LEU A 78 -10.52 1.94 3.95
CA LEU A 78 -9.49 2.63 3.18
C LEU A 78 -9.95 3.13 1.80
N LYS A 79 -11.26 3.17 1.54
CA LYS A 79 -11.78 3.83 0.33
C LYS A 79 -11.73 5.36 0.51
N PRO A 80 -11.73 6.13 -0.59
CA PRO A 80 -11.55 7.59 -0.53
C PRO A 80 -12.57 8.35 0.30
N MET A 81 -13.76 7.78 0.52
CA MET A 81 -14.86 8.39 1.26
C MET A 81 -15.12 7.69 2.58
N ASP A 82 -14.28 6.72 2.96
CA ASP A 82 -14.41 6.04 4.24
C ASP A 82 -13.96 6.99 5.38
N ASP A 83 -14.56 6.82 6.55
CA ASP A 83 -14.28 7.66 7.70
C ASP A 83 -12.91 7.32 8.34
N VAL A 84 -12.06 8.33 8.47
CA VAL A 84 -10.70 8.18 9.00
C VAL A 84 -10.72 7.80 10.48
N ALA A 85 -11.66 8.30 11.28
CA ALA A 85 -11.69 8.00 12.72
C ALA A 85 -12.01 6.52 12.97
N THR A 86 -12.91 5.95 12.17
CA THR A 86 -13.29 4.54 12.20
C THR A 86 -12.10 3.64 11.88
N PHE A 87 -11.33 3.97 10.84
CA PHE A 87 -10.13 3.17 10.51
C PHE A 87 -9.00 3.39 11.52
N ALA A 88 -8.79 4.61 12.02
CA ALA A 88 -7.75 4.89 13.00
C ALA A 88 -7.94 4.06 14.29
N ALA A 89 -9.19 3.82 14.70
CA ALA A 89 -9.52 3.00 15.86
C ALA A 89 -9.09 1.52 15.73
N VAL A 90 -8.86 1.01 14.51
CA VAL A 90 -8.38 -0.37 14.30
C VAL A 90 -6.86 -0.48 14.27
N ILE A 91 -6.13 0.64 14.22
CA ILE A 91 -4.67 0.65 14.23
C ILE A 91 -4.20 0.60 15.68
N ASN A 92 -3.51 -0.47 16.05
CA ASN A 92 -2.93 -0.60 17.39
C ASN A 92 -1.55 0.11 17.45
N PRO A 93 -1.36 1.17 18.26
CA PRO A 93 -0.09 1.89 18.38
C PRO A 93 1.04 1.08 19.01
N ASP A 94 0.72 -0.01 19.69
CA ASP A 94 1.66 -0.86 20.42
C ASP A 94 2.12 -2.09 19.61
N THR A 95 1.60 -2.28 18.39
CA THR A 95 2.07 -3.35 17.49
C THR A 95 3.49 -3.04 17.01
N HIS A 96 4.47 -3.61 17.71
CA HIS A 96 5.89 -3.59 17.38
C HIS A 96 6.36 -5.01 17.08
N THR A 97 6.17 -5.47 15.84
CA THR A 97 6.80 -6.69 15.31
C THR A 97 7.17 -6.48 13.86
#